data_AF-A0AAJ2CD36-F1
#
_entry.id   AF-A0AAJ2CD36-F1
#
_cell.length_a   1.000
_cell.length_b   1.000
_cell.length_c   1.000
_cell.angle_alpha   90.00
_cell.angle_beta   90.00
_cell.angle_gamma   90.00
#
_symmetry.space_group_name_H-M   'P 1'
#
loop_
_entity.id
_entity.type
_entity.pdbx_description
1 polymer ?
#
loop_
_entity_poly.entity_id
_entity_poly.type
_entity_poly.pdbx_seq_one_letter_code
_entity_poly.pdbx_strand_id
1 'polypeptide(L)'
;MTKKLLTLTLGLSGTALAAALVLPAIAQESLLPEGFGNSPETPAPRPTPTPSQSPTPTATPKNGTVPPPVTATVGAAHTAGGPTDATDEEVEDGEEVAPGTLKYDLPPGARRLLTRIGPLTPETGGLAPDAFGVRGQYAAAIMRRTNGQFASRWGQILLRRALVSAIDTPDTINGADLAAERASLLLRMGESIAARWIIQAVDYDRASPRLVAAAQQTYLANADPAGMCAYVPAGLAHGDEQAWRLSAAICSGLAGEAGPAGWAISRVRSSGRISNFDILLAERVLGATGSGRRSTTIEWDNIDRLTSWRFGMATATAVPVPEALRTAAPANIKGWTVLAPMTDMASRVAAAPEASARGVLSSEAYVSLLSAAASEEEPAEALAAQTDQLRAAFGSARGADRYTAMQGIWAAGTTPVQRYAAMVSTARAAAALPVRTEVGDDPWQLLGSMLAGGFDDNAIAWVPTVTVGSRAWGVLAVGSPRPLTGTTAGTIEQFSGSDDSADMLRSKFLLAGLAGLGRIDADAAASAANDLEVDLGKQTRWSRAIMAAAERREPGMVALLAATGMQGEWSKVPPYHLYHIVRALREVGLASEARMIAAEALVRV
;
A
#
# COMPACT_ATOMS: atom_id res chain seq x y z
N MET A 1 -18.83 -47.63 42.73
CA MET A 1 -18.69 -48.64 41.65
C MET A 1 -17.56 -48.16 40.73
N THR A 2 -16.33 -48.69 40.77
CA THR A 2 -15.83 -49.91 40.09
C THR A 2 -16.15 -49.92 38.59
N LYS A 3 -15.20 -50.02 37.64
CA LYS A 3 -13.76 -50.37 37.63
C LYS A 3 -13.09 -49.64 36.43
N LYS A 4 -11.84 -49.12 36.52
CA LYS A 4 -10.53 -49.75 36.13
C LYS A 4 -10.49 -50.25 34.68
N LEU A 5 -9.43 -50.14 33.86
CA LEU A 5 -8.02 -49.67 33.90
C LEU A 5 -7.61 -49.44 32.40
N LEU A 6 -6.49 -48.86 31.96
CA LEU A 6 -5.09 -49.13 32.34
C LEU A 6 -4.16 -48.01 31.82
N THR A 7 -3.16 -47.64 32.62
CA THR A 7 -2.04 -46.76 32.27
C THR A 7 -0.84 -47.56 31.73
N LEU A 8 -0.04 -47.00 30.83
CA LEU A 8 1.40 -47.26 30.86
C LEU A 8 2.21 -46.00 30.52
N THR A 9 3.12 -45.65 31.41
CA THR A 9 4.10 -44.58 31.28
C THR A 9 5.45 -45.15 30.85
N LEU A 10 6.18 -44.45 29.99
CA LEU A 10 7.64 -44.53 29.94
C LEU A 10 8.21 -43.23 29.37
N GLY A 11 8.89 -42.47 30.22
CA GLY A 11 9.76 -41.39 29.80
C GLY A 11 11.22 -41.86 29.83
N LEU A 12 12.07 -41.31 28.96
CA LEU A 12 13.51 -41.43 29.10
C LEU A 12 14.19 -40.20 28.49
N SER A 13 14.95 -39.52 29.33
CA SER A 13 15.82 -38.39 29.02
C SER A 13 17.06 -38.84 28.24
N GLY A 14 17.52 -38.03 27.29
CA GLY A 14 18.79 -38.24 26.57
C GLY A 14 19.42 -36.91 26.15
N THR A 15 20.66 -36.67 26.55
CA THR A 15 21.39 -35.41 26.36
C THR A 15 22.18 -35.34 25.05
N ALA A 16 22.22 -34.14 24.47
CA ALA A 16 23.32 -33.54 23.70
C ALA A 16 24.26 -34.42 22.84
N LEU A 17 24.29 -34.13 21.53
CA LEU A 17 25.55 -34.12 20.79
C LEU A 17 25.53 -33.04 19.71
N ALA A 18 26.50 -32.14 19.72
CA ALA A 18 26.76 -31.23 18.60
C ALA A 18 27.79 -31.87 17.67
N ALA A 19 27.53 -31.87 16.36
CA ALA A 19 28.49 -32.26 15.35
C ALA A 19 28.31 -31.38 14.11
N ALA A 20 29.31 -30.56 13.80
CA ALA A 20 29.38 -29.84 12.54
C ALA A 20 29.88 -30.79 11.44
N LEU A 21 29.24 -30.78 10.28
CA LEU A 21 29.75 -31.42 9.07
C LEU A 21 29.79 -30.39 7.93
N VAL A 22 31.00 -29.91 7.67
CA VAL A 22 31.37 -29.26 6.40
C VAL A 22 31.74 -30.37 5.42
N LEU A 23 31.13 -30.37 4.23
CA LEU A 23 31.62 -31.14 3.08
C LEU A 23 31.69 -30.24 1.84
N PRO A 24 32.75 -30.39 1.01
CA PRO A 24 33.05 -29.43 -0.05
C PRO A 24 32.27 -29.70 -1.35
N ALA A 25 32.11 -28.64 -2.15
CA ALA A 25 31.68 -28.78 -3.53
C ALA A 25 32.75 -29.49 -4.37
N ILE A 26 32.34 -30.49 -5.14
CA ILE A 26 33.13 -31.14 -6.18
C ILE A 26 32.37 -31.06 -7.50
N ALA A 27 33.07 -30.64 -8.55
CA ALA A 27 32.50 -30.52 -9.90
C ALA A 27 32.12 -31.92 -10.44
N GLN A 28 31.01 -32.00 -11.17
CA GLN A 28 30.69 -33.18 -11.98
C GLN A 28 31.11 -32.94 -13.42
N GLU A 29 32.07 -33.73 -13.87
CA GLU A 29 32.56 -33.76 -15.25
C GLU A 29 31.94 -34.96 -15.98
N SER A 30 31.81 -34.86 -17.31
CA SER A 30 30.98 -35.76 -18.12
C SER A 30 31.46 -37.22 -18.14
N LEU A 31 30.55 -38.18 -17.92
CA LEU A 31 30.82 -39.62 -17.97
C LEU A 31 29.82 -40.38 -18.88
N LEU A 32 29.89 -40.14 -20.19
CA LEU A 32 29.33 -41.05 -21.20
C LEU A 32 30.36 -41.28 -22.33
N PRO A 33 30.82 -42.53 -22.56
CA PRO A 33 31.71 -42.86 -23.66
C PRO A 33 31.06 -42.71 -25.05
N GLU A 34 31.90 -42.43 -26.05
CA GLU A 34 31.51 -42.34 -27.46
C GLU A 34 30.96 -43.68 -27.99
N GLY A 35 29.84 -43.70 -28.72
CA GLY A 35 29.37 -44.94 -29.35
C GLY A 35 27.93 -45.09 -29.85
N PHE A 36 27.03 -44.11 -29.69
CA PHE A 36 25.63 -44.23 -30.16
C PHE A 36 25.27 -43.23 -31.28
N GLY A 37 25.85 -43.46 -32.47
CA GLY A 37 25.28 -43.05 -33.76
C GLY A 37 24.82 -44.28 -34.55
N ASN A 38 23.99 -44.22 -35.60
CA ASN A 38 23.32 -43.09 -36.26
C ASN A 38 21.92 -43.55 -36.75
N SER A 39 21.00 -42.64 -37.11
CA SER A 39 20.51 -42.42 -38.50
C SER A 39 18.99 -42.11 -38.46
N PRO A 40 18.32 -41.63 -39.54
CA PRO A 40 18.83 -41.31 -40.88
C PRO A 40 18.61 -39.83 -41.32
N GLU A 41 18.88 -39.58 -42.60
CA GLU A 41 18.96 -38.31 -43.31
C GLU A 41 17.69 -37.44 -43.29
N THR A 42 17.87 -36.11 -43.29
CA THR A 42 16.81 -35.09 -43.49
C THR A 42 17.12 -34.30 -44.78
N PRO A 43 16.13 -34.05 -45.67
CA PRO A 43 16.39 -33.48 -47.00
C PRO A 43 16.74 -31.98 -46.99
N ALA A 44 17.50 -31.56 -48.02
CA ALA A 44 17.99 -30.19 -48.17
C ALA A 44 16.87 -29.16 -48.49
N PRO A 45 16.94 -27.93 -47.94
CA PRO A 45 15.90 -26.91 -48.12
C PRO A 45 15.99 -26.17 -49.47
N ARG A 46 14.81 -25.78 -49.98
CA ARG A 46 14.62 -25.00 -51.22
C ARG A 46 14.67 -23.48 -50.92
N PRO A 47 15.22 -22.63 -51.80
CA PRO A 47 15.28 -21.18 -51.57
C PRO A 47 13.89 -20.52 -51.54
N THR A 48 13.74 -19.51 -50.69
CA THR A 48 12.51 -18.72 -50.46
C THR A 48 12.71 -17.27 -50.95
N PRO A 49 11.71 -16.62 -51.59
CA PRO A 49 11.87 -15.29 -52.18
C PRO A 49 11.95 -14.13 -51.17
N THR A 50 12.58 -13.04 -51.62
CA THR A 50 12.91 -11.83 -50.84
C THR A 50 11.70 -10.89 -50.65
N PRO A 51 11.43 -10.37 -49.43
CA PRO A 51 10.42 -9.32 -49.19
C PRO A 51 10.93 -7.92 -49.56
N SER A 52 10.00 -7.05 -49.98
CA SER A 52 10.28 -5.63 -50.25
C SER A 52 10.27 -4.78 -48.97
N GLN A 53 10.91 -3.61 -49.01
CA GLN A 53 11.17 -2.77 -47.84
C GLN A 53 9.95 -1.95 -47.39
N SER A 54 9.79 -1.79 -46.07
CA SER A 54 8.94 -0.77 -45.42
C SER A 54 9.80 0.09 -44.48
N PRO A 55 9.44 1.37 -44.25
CA PRO A 55 10.35 2.37 -43.70
C PRO A 55 10.71 2.14 -42.23
N THR A 56 11.96 2.46 -41.89
CA THR A 56 12.56 2.27 -40.56
C THR A 56 12.15 3.36 -39.56
N PRO A 57 11.82 3.02 -38.31
CA PRO A 57 11.71 4.00 -37.23
C PRO A 57 13.08 4.59 -36.86
N THR A 58 13.13 5.89 -36.56
CA THR A 58 14.34 6.60 -36.13
C THR A 58 14.90 6.02 -34.82
N ALA A 59 16.22 5.86 -34.74
CA ALA A 59 16.90 5.30 -33.59
C ALA A 59 16.88 6.21 -32.35
N THR A 60 16.62 5.62 -31.18
CA THR A 60 16.83 6.25 -29.87
C THR A 60 18.33 6.37 -29.57
N PRO A 61 18.84 7.52 -29.04
CA PRO A 61 20.24 7.65 -28.69
C PRO A 61 20.64 6.73 -27.51
N LYS A 62 21.67 5.90 -27.70
CA LYS A 62 22.32 5.19 -26.60
C LYS A 62 23.37 6.09 -25.93
N ASN A 63 23.01 6.79 -24.86
CA ASN A 63 24.01 7.29 -23.90
C ASN A 63 24.26 6.23 -22.83
N GLY A 64 25.27 5.40 -23.06
CA GLY A 64 25.80 4.49 -22.06
C GLY A 64 26.78 5.23 -21.14
N THR A 65 26.39 5.45 -19.89
CA THR A 65 27.34 5.75 -18.82
C THR A 65 26.93 4.92 -17.62
N VAL A 66 27.76 3.92 -17.28
CA VAL A 66 27.58 3.11 -16.08
C VAL A 66 27.80 4.03 -14.87
N PRO A 67 26.84 4.14 -13.93
CA PRO A 67 27.08 4.90 -12.71
C PRO A 67 28.19 4.22 -11.91
N PRO A 68 29.16 4.96 -11.35
CA PRO A 68 30.17 4.36 -10.48
C PRO A 68 29.50 3.76 -9.24
N PRO A 69 30.07 2.69 -8.65
CA PRO A 69 29.53 2.09 -7.44
C PRO A 69 29.58 3.10 -6.29
N VAL A 70 28.41 3.42 -5.72
CA VAL A 70 28.31 4.28 -4.53
C VAL A 70 28.65 3.47 -3.28
N THR A 71 29.93 3.35 -2.96
CA THR A 71 30.38 2.94 -1.63
C THR A 71 30.03 4.04 -0.62
N ALA A 72 29.20 3.69 0.37
CA ALA A 72 28.88 4.60 1.47
C ALA A 72 30.16 4.88 2.29
N THR A 73 30.77 6.03 2.07
CA THR A 73 31.93 6.49 2.86
C THR A 73 31.41 7.06 4.18
N VAL A 74 31.29 6.20 5.19
CA VAL A 74 31.17 6.64 6.57
C VAL A 74 32.51 7.31 6.92
N GLY A 75 32.49 8.61 7.22
CA GLY A 75 33.70 9.37 7.51
C GLY A 75 34.37 8.88 8.78
N ALA A 76 35.36 8.00 8.65
CA ALA A 76 36.20 7.59 9.77
C ALA A 76 37.08 8.76 10.21
N ALA A 77 36.85 9.28 11.42
CA ALA A 77 37.76 10.24 12.03
C ALA A 77 39.12 9.57 12.26
N HIS A 78 40.15 10.02 11.51
CA HIS A 78 41.51 9.52 11.70
C HIS A 78 42.11 10.07 13.00
N THR A 79 42.10 9.27 14.06
CA THR A 79 42.97 9.47 15.22
C THR A 79 44.41 9.10 14.84
N ALA A 80 45.22 10.09 14.49
CA ALA A 80 46.67 9.96 14.38
C ALA A 80 47.33 10.58 15.62
N GLY A 81 47.92 9.75 16.48
CA GLY A 81 48.77 10.20 17.59
C GLY A 81 50.24 9.93 17.27
N GLY A 82 51.08 10.95 17.37
CA GLY A 82 52.53 10.86 17.18
C GLY A 82 53.16 12.26 17.23
N PRO A 83 54.12 12.54 18.14
CA PRO A 83 54.59 13.90 18.39
C PRO A 83 55.78 14.30 17.51
N THR A 84 55.80 15.54 17.01
CA THR A 84 57.01 16.24 16.57
C THR A 84 56.88 17.74 16.84
N ASP A 85 58.04 18.39 16.98
CA ASP A 85 58.22 19.72 17.56
C ASP A 85 57.97 20.89 16.59
N ALA A 86 57.83 22.08 17.18
CA ALA A 86 57.68 23.44 16.66
C ALA A 86 57.97 23.75 15.16
N THR A 87 57.10 24.55 14.54
CA THR A 87 57.37 25.98 14.22
C THR A 87 56.11 26.71 13.76
N ASP A 88 56.00 28.01 14.08
CA ASP A 88 54.87 28.88 13.69
C ASP A 88 54.96 29.29 12.21
N GLU A 89 53.86 29.25 11.45
CA GLU A 89 53.50 30.29 10.46
C GLU A 89 51.96 30.43 10.33
N GLU A 90 51.53 31.70 10.45
CA GLU A 90 50.32 32.39 9.97
C GLU A 90 48.91 31.73 10.00
N VAL A 91 48.00 32.41 10.71
CA VAL A 91 46.56 32.13 10.80
C VAL A 91 45.82 32.79 9.64
N GLU A 92 45.14 32.01 8.81
CA GLU A 92 44.07 32.50 7.93
C GLU A 92 42.71 32.19 8.57
N ASP A 93 41.81 33.18 8.62
CA ASP A 93 40.60 33.20 9.44
C ASP A 93 39.54 32.20 8.92
N GLY A 94 39.61 30.95 9.40
CA GLY A 94 38.62 29.91 9.17
C GLY A 94 37.41 30.08 10.07
N GLU A 95 36.31 30.60 9.51
CA GLU A 95 35.00 30.80 10.15
C GLU A 95 34.60 29.59 11.04
N GLU A 96 34.44 29.81 12.36
CA GLU A 96 34.13 28.75 13.33
C GLU A 96 32.77 28.09 13.02
N VAL A 97 32.79 26.97 12.31
CA VAL A 97 31.61 26.16 12.04
C VAL A 97 31.15 25.49 13.34
N ALA A 98 30.06 26.00 13.92
CA ALA A 98 29.44 25.42 15.10
C ALA A 98 29.14 23.91 14.89
N PRO A 99 29.59 23.01 15.80
CA PRO A 99 29.43 21.57 15.62
C PRO A 99 27.96 21.17 15.76
N GLY A 100 27.30 20.90 14.63
CA GLY A 100 25.91 20.44 14.60
C GLY A 100 25.18 20.64 13.28
N THR A 101 25.63 21.54 12.41
CA THR A 101 25.08 21.67 11.05
C THR A 101 25.63 20.58 10.14
N LEU A 102 24.82 19.56 9.86
CA LEU A 102 25.06 18.63 8.74
C LEU A 102 25.26 19.46 7.46
N LYS A 103 26.49 19.45 6.91
CA LYS A 103 26.80 20.18 5.67
C LYS A 103 26.08 19.49 4.51
N TYR A 104 24.91 20.02 4.15
CA TYR A 104 24.11 19.52 3.04
C TYR A 104 24.74 19.94 1.71
N ASP A 105 25.77 19.21 1.30
CA ASP A 105 26.63 19.52 0.15
C ASP A 105 25.96 19.18 -1.20
N LEU A 106 24.73 19.67 -1.40
CA LEU A 106 24.12 19.75 -2.72
C LEU A 106 24.15 21.21 -3.20
N PRO A 107 24.69 21.49 -4.40
CA PRO A 107 24.63 22.83 -4.98
C PRO A 107 23.15 23.25 -5.13
N PRO A 108 22.81 24.55 -5.08
CA PRO A 108 21.42 25.03 -5.04
C PRO A 108 20.49 24.43 -6.11
N GLY A 109 20.99 24.16 -7.32
CA GLY A 109 20.24 23.54 -8.41
C GLY A 109 20.01 22.01 -8.29
N ALA A 110 20.72 21.33 -7.39
CA ALA A 110 20.51 19.90 -7.08
C ALA A 110 19.59 19.67 -5.87
N ARG A 111 19.22 20.75 -5.15
CA ARG A 111 18.32 20.68 -4.00
C ARG A 111 16.88 20.43 -4.44
N ARG A 112 16.11 19.72 -3.62
CA ARG A 112 14.70 19.45 -3.95
C ARG A 112 13.86 20.73 -3.93
N LEU A 113 12.82 20.82 -4.74
CA LEU A 113 11.95 22.00 -4.74
C LEU A 113 10.89 21.90 -3.64
N LEU A 114 10.71 22.97 -2.86
CA LEU A 114 9.57 23.10 -1.94
C LEU A 114 8.34 23.70 -2.64
N THR A 115 8.51 24.27 -3.84
CA THR A 115 7.44 24.81 -4.68
C THR A 115 6.65 23.72 -5.40
N ARG A 116 7.23 22.53 -5.63
CA ARG A 116 6.54 21.36 -6.19
C ARG A 116 7.04 20.08 -5.52
N ILE A 117 6.13 19.32 -4.91
CA ILE A 117 6.48 18.18 -4.07
C ILE A 117 5.70 16.93 -4.49
N GLY A 118 6.40 15.81 -4.66
CA GLY A 118 5.86 14.47 -4.90
C GLY A 118 6.47 13.78 -6.11
N PRO A 119 6.57 12.43 -6.12
CA PRO A 119 7.23 11.71 -7.21
C PRO A 119 6.40 11.54 -8.49
N LEU A 120 5.06 11.53 -8.44
CA LEU A 120 4.24 11.23 -9.63
C LEU A 120 3.87 12.49 -10.41
N THR A 121 4.44 12.64 -11.61
CA THR A 121 4.03 13.63 -12.61
C THR A 121 2.86 13.12 -13.46
N PRO A 122 2.12 13.96 -14.20
CA PRO A 122 1.04 13.51 -15.10
C PRO A 122 1.47 12.39 -16.08
N GLU A 123 2.70 12.46 -16.61
CA GLU A 123 3.28 11.49 -17.54
C GLU A 123 3.56 10.13 -16.88
N THR A 124 3.70 10.11 -15.55
CA THR A 124 3.89 8.91 -14.72
C THR A 124 2.61 8.51 -13.97
N GLY A 125 1.46 9.05 -14.37
CA GLY A 125 0.15 8.72 -13.80
C GLY A 125 -0.21 9.51 -12.53
N GLY A 126 0.46 10.64 -12.26
CA GLY A 126 0.05 11.63 -11.27
C GLY A 126 -1.12 12.50 -11.74
N LEU A 127 -1.62 13.35 -10.84
CA LEU A 127 -2.50 14.46 -11.20
C LEU A 127 -1.70 15.67 -11.68
N ALA A 128 -2.38 16.63 -12.33
CA ALA A 128 -1.80 17.91 -12.71
C ALA A 128 -1.24 18.66 -11.47
N PRO A 129 -0.17 19.47 -11.62
CA PRO A 129 0.46 20.15 -10.47
C PRO A 129 -0.48 21.07 -9.68
N ASP A 130 -1.47 21.66 -10.34
CA ASP A 130 -2.48 22.56 -9.76
C ASP A 130 -3.68 21.84 -9.11
N ALA A 131 -3.68 20.50 -9.03
CA ALA A 131 -4.84 19.71 -8.65
C ALA A 131 -5.46 19.99 -7.25
N PHE A 132 -4.76 20.67 -6.35
CA PHE A 132 -5.28 21.11 -5.04
C PHE A 132 -5.71 22.59 -4.99
N GLY A 133 -5.53 23.33 -6.10
CA GLY A 133 -5.78 24.76 -6.20
C GLY A 133 -4.96 25.60 -5.21
N VAL A 134 -5.39 26.83 -4.96
CA VAL A 134 -4.64 27.79 -4.13
C VAL A 134 -4.81 27.59 -2.61
N ARG A 135 -5.65 26.64 -2.18
CA ARG A 135 -6.16 26.54 -0.78
C ARG A 135 -5.40 25.52 0.07
N GLY A 136 -4.07 25.55 0.02
CA GLY A 136 -3.17 24.62 0.73
C GLY A 136 -3.47 24.43 2.23
N GLN A 137 -3.74 25.50 3.00
CA GLN A 137 -4.12 25.36 4.41
C GLN A 137 -5.42 24.60 4.63
N TYR A 138 -6.39 24.75 3.72
CA TYR A 138 -7.68 24.07 3.77
C TYR A 138 -7.52 22.58 3.45
N ALA A 139 -6.74 22.25 2.42
CA ALA A 139 -6.35 20.88 2.10
C ALA A 139 -5.67 20.20 3.32
N ALA A 140 -4.66 20.85 3.90
CA ALA A 140 -3.96 20.37 5.09
C ALA A 140 -4.89 20.18 6.31
N ALA A 141 -5.84 21.09 6.54
CA ALA A 141 -6.82 20.98 7.63
C ALA A 141 -7.76 19.79 7.44
N ILE A 142 -8.14 19.46 6.21
CA ILE A 142 -8.91 18.25 5.88
C ILE A 142 -8.03 17.00 6.06
N MET A 143 -6.78 17.01 5.57
CA MET A 143 -5.86 15.88 5.73
C MET A 143 -5.66 15.49 7.20
N ARG A 144 -5.43 16.46 8.09
CA ARG A 144 -5.35 16.26 9.56
C ARG A 144 -6.56 15.57 10.16
N ARG A 145 -7.76 15.93 9.70
CA ARG A 145 -9.04 15.42 10.22
C ARG A 145 -9.55 14.16 9.52
N THR A 146 -8.78 13.64 8.56
CA THR A 146 -9.12 12.42 7.83
C THR A 146 -8.44 11.23 8.50
N ASN A 147 -9.24 10.27 8.97
CA ASN A 147 -8.82 9.13 9.78
C ASN A 147 -8.05 8.05 8.99
N GLY A 148 -8.11 8.07 7.65
CA GLY A 148 -7.41 7.12 6.77
C GLY A 148 -8.12 5.78 6.55
N GLN A 149 -9.33 5.59 7.09
CA GLN A 149 -10.17 4.43 6.82
C GLN A 149 -11.37 4.82 5.96
N PHE A 150 -11.50 4.20 4.78
CA PHE A 150 -12.52 4.52 3.79
C PHE A 150 -13.32 3.29 3.36
N ALA A 151 -14.58 3.52 2.98
CA ALA A 151 -15.47 2.49 2.47
C ALA A 151 -14.99 1.96 1.12
N SER A 152 -14.57 2.87 0.22
CA SER A 152 -14.12 2.54 -1.13
C SER A 152 -12.61 2.34 -1.23
N ARG A 153 -12.21 1.17 -1.76
CA ARG A 153 -10.88 0.85 -2.27
C ARG A 153 -10.45 1.80 -3.39
N TRP A 154 -11.34 2.06 -4.35
CA TRP A 154 -11.04 2.95 -5.46
C TRP A 154 -10.89 4.42 -5.02
N GLY A 155 -11.68 4.84 -4.03
CA GLY A 155 -11.49 6.11 -3.34
C GLY A 155 -10.14 6.21 -2.63
N GLN A 156 -9.69 5.14 -1.95
CA GLN A 156 -8.37 5.09 -1.33
C GLN A 156 -7.22 5.13 -2.35
N ILE A 157 -7.32 4.38 -3.46
CA ILE A 157 -6.33 4.39 -4.55
C ILE A 157 -6.22 5.77 -5.20
N LEU A 158 -7.36 6.41 -5.49
CA LEU A 158 -7.40 7.77 -6.03
C LEU A 158 -6.79 8.78 -5.04
N LEU A 159 -7.14 8.69 -3.76
CA LEU A 159 -6.56 9.56 -2.74
C LEU A 159 -5.05 9.35 -2.63
N ARG A 160 -4.55 8.11 -2.65
CA ARG A 160 -3.11 7.84 -2.68
C ARG A 160 -2.46 8.56 -3.85
N ARG A 161 -3.00 8.39 -5.07
CA ARG A 161 -2.50 9.05 -6.29
C ARG A 161 -2.44 10.57 -6.11
N ALA A 162 -3.49 11.19 -5.62
CA ALA A 162 -3.53 12.63 -5.32
C ALA A 162 -2.45 13.03 -4.29
N LEU A 163 -2.30 12.28 -3.20
CA LEU A 163 -1.33 12.54 -2.14
C LEU A 163 0.13 12.28 -2.54
N VAL A 164 0.41 11.49 -3.60
CA VAL A 164 1.78 11.28 -4.12
C VAL A 164 2.10 12.06 -5.40
N SER A 165 1.14 12.80 -5.96
CA SER A 165 1.35 13.60 -7.18
C SER A 165 2.34 14.75 -6.96
N ALA A 166 3.04 15.19 -8.00
CA ALA A 166 3.97 16.31 -8.01
C ALA A 166 3.18 17.64 -8.01
N ILE A 167 2.62 17.98 -6.86
CA ILE A 167 1.71 19.12 -6.66
C ILE A 167 2.49 20.39 -6.38
N ASP A 168 2.07 21.49 -6.99
CA ASP A 168 2.55 22.84 -6.69
C ASP A 168 2.06 23.27 -5.30
N THR A 169 3.01 23.64 -4.44
CA THR A 169 2.74 24.11 -3.08
C THR A 169 2.00 25.45 -3.14
N PRO A 170 0.75 25.53 -2.65
CA PRO A 170 0.00 26.78 -2.70
C PRO A 170 0.56 27.81 -1.72
N ASP A 171 0.61 29.09 -2.12
CA ASP A 171 1.18 30.21 -1.33
C ASP A 171 0.67 30.31 0.13
N THR A 172 -0.50 29.75 0.40
CA THR A 172 -1.08 29.73 1.75
C THR A 172 -0.36 28.80 2.72
N ILE A 173 0.48 27.85 2.28
CA ILE A 173 1.13 26.86 3.14
C ILE A 173 2.61 26.65 2.80
N ASN A 174 3.45 26.39 3.80
CA ASN A 174 4.83 25.97 3.59
C ASN A 174 4.88 24.55 2.97
N GLY A 175 5.80 24.32 2.01
CA GLY A 175 5.92 23.05 1.30
C GLY A 175 6.23 21.85 2.21
N ALA A 176 7.13 22.02 3.20
CA ALA A 176 7.45 20.95 4.15
C ALA A 176 6.25 20.61 5.06
N ASP A 177 5.44 21.60 5.44
CA ASP A 177 4.18 21.36 6.15
C ASP A 177 3.15 20.63 5.28
N LEU A 178 3.00 20.99 4.01
CA LEU A 178 2.12 20.28 3.09
C LEU A 178 2.57 18.83 2.86
N ALA A 179 3.88 18.60 2.73
CA ALA A 179 4.47 17.27 2.65
C ALA A 179 4.20 16.44 3.92
N ALA A 180 4.37 17.05 5.11
CA ALA A 180 4.10 16.41 6.39
C ALA A 180 2.66 15.90 6.51
N GLU A 181 1.69 16.72 6.08
CA GLU A 181 0.26 16.36 6.15
C GLU A 181 -0.12 15.27 5.16
N ARG A 182 0.45 15.31 3.95
CA ARG A 182 0.31 14.26 2.93
C ARG A 182 0.89 12.93 3.41
N ALA A 183 2.13 12.94 3.90
CA ALA A 183 2.78 11.75 4.47
C ALA A 183 1.99 11.20 5.68
N SER A 184 1.55 12.07 6.59
CA SER A 184 0.77 11.66 7.76
C SER A 184 -0.57 11.02 7.41
N LEU A 185 -1.25 11.48 6.36
CA LEU A 185 -2.47 10.85 5.87
C LEU A 185 -2.19 9.51 5.17
N LEU A 186 -1.15 9.44 4.33
CA LEU A 186 -0.69 8.18 3.72
C LEU A 186 -0.37 7.11 4.79
N LEU A 187 0.27 7.50 5.90
CA LEU A 187 0.49 6.60 7.03
C LEU A 187 -0.81 6.08 7.65
N ARG A 188 -1.80 6.95 7.86
CA ARG A 188 -3.14 6.54 8.35
C ARG A 188 -3.88 5.62 7.39
N MET A 189 -3.57 5.68 6.09
CA MET A 189 -4.11 4.80 5.05
C MET A 189 -3.42 3.43 4.97
N GLY A 190 -2.28 3.25 5.65
CA GLY A 190 -1.43 2.04 5.57
C GLY A 190 -0.34 2.11 4.49
N GLU A 191 -0.11 3.28 3.89
CA GLU A 191 0.77 3.48 2.73
C GLU A 191 2.18 3.92 3.16
N SER A 192 2.91 3.07 3.90
CA SER A 192 4.23 3.41 4.48
C SER A 192 5.28 3.81 3.45
N ILE A 193 5.36 3.07 2.33
CA ILE A 193 6.30 3.33 1.23
C ILE A 193 5.98 4.67 0.52
N ALA A 194 4.69 4.95 0.27
CA ALA A 194 4.27 6.21 -0.35
C ALA A 194 4.55 7.42 0.56
N ALA A 195 4.33 7.27 1.88
CA ALA A 195 4.70 8.29 2.86
C ALA A 195 6.23 8.53 2.86
N ARG A 196 7.04 7.47 2.74
CA ARG A 196 8.51 7.57 2.62
C ARG A 196 8.93 8.41 1.42
N TRP A 197 8.32 8.21 0.26
CA TRP A 197 8.60 9.03 -0.93
C TRP A 197 8.29 10.51 -0.72
N ILE A 198 7.23 10.86 0.01
CA ILE A 198 6.90 12.26 0.33
C ILE A 198 7.86 12.88 1.35
N ILE A 199 8.24 12.14 2.39
CA ILE A 199 9.27 12.61 3.35
C ILE A 199 10.61 12.80 2.64
N GLN A 200 11.02 11.86 1.78
CA GLN A 200 12.26 11.94 1.00
C GLN A 200 12.19 12.92 -0.19
N ALA A 201 11.04 13.55 -0.44
CA ALA A 201 10.90 14.64 -1.43
C ALA A 201 11.26 16.02 -0.85
N VAL A 202 11.56 16.11 0.45
CA VAL A 202 12.05 17.32 1.13
C VAL A 202 13.44 17.05 1.71
N ASP A 203 14.34 18.03 1.59
CA ASP A 203 15.68 17.92 2.19
C ASP A 203 15.57 18.12 3.71
N TYR A 204 16.28 17.29 4.49
CA TYR A 204 16.10 17.20 5.95
C TYR A 204 16.45 18.51 6.69
N ASP A 205 17.32 19.35 6.13
CA ASP A 205 17.71 20.65 6.69
C ASP A 205 16.63 21.73 6.48
N ARG A 206 15.63 21.47 5.62
CA ARG A 206 14.43 22.29 5.41
C ARG A 206 13.18 21.65 6.00
N ALA A 207 13.35 20.66 6.87
CA ALA A 207 12.24 20.02 7.57
C ALA A 207 11.59 20.97 8.58
N SER A 208 10.29 21.22 8.43
CA SER A 208 9.52 21.89 9.48
C SER A 208 9.33 20.96 10.68
N PRO A 209 8.98 21.47 11.89
CA PRO A 209 8.63 20.64 13.03
C PRO A 209 7.53 19.59 12.73
N ARG A 210 6.58 19.92 11.84
CA ARG A 210 5.57 18.96 11.36
C ARG A 210 6.18 17.86 10.51
N LEU A 211 7.10 18.21 9.58
CA LEU A 211 7.78 17.22 8.77
C LEU A 211 8.66 16.29 9.62
N VAL A 212 9.37 16.82 10.61
CA VAL A 212 10.16 16.03 11.56
C VAL A 212 9.29 14.98 12.27
N ALA A 213 8.14 15.39 12.81
CA ALA A 213 7.20 14.47 13.46
C ALA A 213 6.63 13.41 12.49
N ALA A 214 6.28 13.82 11.26
CA ALA A 214 5.82 12.90 10.21
C ALA A 214 6.92 11.90 9.79
N ALA A 215 8.15 12.37 9.62
CA ALA A 215 9.32 11.57 9.23
C ALA A 215 9.57 10.44 10.24
N GLN A 216 9.55 10.72 11.55
CA GLN A 216 9.69 9.69 12.58
C GLN A 216 8.67 8.57 12.42
N GLN A 217 7.39 8.92 12.27
CA GLN A 217 6.32 7.94 12.07
C GLN A 217 6.47 7.20 10.74
N THR A 218 6.96 7.86 9.69
CA THR A 218 7.23 7.24 8.39
C THR A 218 8.34 6.19 8.49
N TYR A 219 9.46 6.51 9.12
CA TYR A 219 10.58 5.58 9.27
C TYR A 219 10.21 4.38 10.17
N LEU A 220 9.47 4.61 11.24
CA LEU A 220 8.89 3.54 12.07
C LEU A 220 7.93 2.64 11.27
N ALA A 221 7.05 3.23 10.45
CA ALA A 221 6.12 2.49 9.58
C ALA A 221 6.81 1.74 8.42
N ASN A 222 8.08 2.03 8.15
CA ASN A 222 8.92 1.30 7.18
C ASN A 222 9.89 0.32 7.86
N ALA A 223 9.85 0.20 9.20
CA ALA A 223 10.82 -0.57 9.99
C ALA A 223 12.29 -0.18 9.72
N ASP A 224 12.53 1.12 9.50
CA ASP A 224 13.84 1.69 9.14
C ASP A 224 14.28 2.72 10.20
N PRO A 225 14.83 2.29 11.35
CA PRO A 225 15.24 3.21 12.41
C PRO A 225 16.45 4.07 12.00
N ALA A 226 17.29 3.61 11.07
CA ALA A 226 18.45 4.36 10.57
C ALA A 226 18.02 5.60 9.76
N GLY A 227 16.91 5.53 9.03
CA GLY A 227 16.35 6.67 8.30
C GLY A 227 16.00 7.87 9.18
N MET A 228 15.81 7.69 10.50
CA MET A 228 15.58 8.80 11.43
C MET A 228 16.83 9.65 11.69
N CYS A 229 18.04 9.17 11.41
CA CYS A 229 19.28 9.79 11.90
C CYS A 229 19.55 11.19 11.34
N ALA A 230 19.20 11.45 10.08
CA ALA A 230 19.30 12.80 9.50
C ALA A 230 18.37 13.82 10.17
N TYR A 231 17.32 13.36 10.87
CA TYR A 231 16.33 14.20 11.54
C TYR A 231 16.59 14.37 13.04
N VAL A 232 17.52 13.63 13.65
CA VAL A 232 17.79 13.66 15.10
C VAL A 232 18.07 15.08 15.62
N PRO A 233 18.91 15.93 14.99
CA PRO A 233 19.16 17.28 15.49
C PRO A 233 17.88 18.13 15.57
N ALA A 234 17.06 18.14 14.51
CA ALA A 234 15.79 18.85 14.46
C ALA A 234 14.73 18.23 15.39
N GLY A 235 14.76 16.90 15.55
CA GLY A 235 13.90 16.15 16.46
C GLY A 235 14.15 16.46 17.94
N LEU A 236 15.40 16.60 18.34
CA LEU A 236 15.77 17.03 19.69
C LEU A 236 15.43 18.50 19.96
N ALA A 237 15.42 19.35 18.93
CA ALA A 237 15.05 20.76 19.04
C ALA A 237 13.52 21.02 19.10
N HIS A 238 12.71 20.17 18.43
CA HIS A 238 11.29 20.48 18.16
C HIS A 238 10.28 19.33 18.33
N GLY A 239 10.72 18.09 18.57
CA GLY A 239 9.86 16.91 18.65
C GLY A 239 9.54 16.44 20.07
N ASP A 240 8.97 15.22 20.20
CA ASP A 240 8.90 14.54 21.50
C ASP A 240 10.33 14.20 21.97
N GLU A 241 10.78 14.98 22.94
CA GLU A 241 12.13 14.96 23.48
C GLU A 241 12.60 13.54 23.85
N GLN A 242 11.75 12.69 24.42
CA GLN A 242 12.19 11.37 24.88
C GLN A 242 12.24 10.33 23.76
N ALA A 243 11.28 10.35 22.83
CA ALA A 243 11.33 9.50 21.64
C ALA A 243 12.54 9.87 20.76
N TRP A 244 12.82 11.16 20.57
CA TRP A 244 14.00 11.60 19.81
C TRP A 244 15.33 11.36 20.53
N ARG A 245 15.37 11.35 21.87
CA ARG A 245 16.56 10.87 22.62
C ARG A 245 16.83 9.38 22.41
N LEU A 246 15.79 8.54 22.26
CA LEU A 246 15.98 7.14 21.87
C LEU A 246 16.46 7.00 20.42
N SER A 247 15.89 7.77 19.49
CA SER A 247 16.41 7.85 18.11
C SER A 247 17.87 8.30 18.07
N ALA A 248 18.24 9.32 18.86
CA ALA A 248 19.61 9.80 18.99
C ALA A 248 20.55 8.70 19.51
N ALA A 249 20.13 7.96 20.54
CA ALA A 249 20.89 6.83 21.06
C ALA A 249 21.16 5.78 19.96
N ILE A 250 20.11 5.38 19.23
CA ILE A 250 20.19 4.43 18.10
C ILE A 250 21.18 4.93 17.05
N CYS A 251 21.14 6.21 16.70
CA CYS A 251 21.99 6.81 15.67
C CYS A 251 23.47 6.92 16.09
N SER A 252 23.76 7.29 17.35
CA SER A 252 25.12 7.15 17.89
C SER A 252 25.59 5.70 17.87
N GLY A 253 24.73 4.74 18.21
CA GLY A 253 25.05 3.31 18.12
C GLY A 253 25.38 2.85 16.69
N LEU A 254 24.60 3.28 15.70
CA LEU A 254 24.85 3.04 14.27
C LEU A 254 26.16 3.68 13.78
N ALA A 255 26.59 4.79 14.39
CA ALA A 255 27.87 5.45 14.13
C ALA A 255 29.06 4.80 14.88
N GLY A 256 28.85 3.76 15.69
CA GLY A 256 29.88 3.11 16.51
C GLY A 256 30.11 3.75 17.90
N GLU A 257 29.36 4.80 18.24
CA GLU A 257 29.52 5.58 19.47
C GLU A 257 28.78 4.95 20.67
N ALA A 258 29.27 3.82 21.16
CA ALA A 258 28.65 3.08 22.26
C ALA A 258 28.46 3.90 23.57
N GLY A 259 29.37 4.85 23.85
CA GLY A 259 29.30 5.71 25.04
C GLY A 259 28.12 6.69 25.00
N PRO A 260 28.05 7.61 24.02
CA PRO A 260 26.91 8.49 23.81
C PRO A 260 25.57 7.75 23.72
N ALA A 261 25.53 6.62 23.01
CA ALA A 261 24.33 5.77 22.92
C ALA A 261 23.86 5.27 24.30
N GLY A 262 24.76 4.67 25.08
CA GLY A 262 24.44 4.15 26.42
C GLY A 262 24.02 5.24 27.42
N TRP A 263 24.61 6.42 27.33
CA TRP A 263 24.23 7.59 28.14
C TRP A 263 22.83 8.10 27.78
N ALA A 264 22.51 8.21 26.49
CA ALA A 264 21.20 8.66 26.03
C ALA A 264 20.08 7.69 26.46
N ILE A 265 20.29 6.37 26.32
CA ILE A 265 19.37 5.35 26.88
C ILE A 265 19.19 5.52 28.39
N SER A 266 20.29 5.69 29.14
CA SER A 266 20.25 5.85 30.61
C SER A 266 19.48 7.11 31.04
N ARG A 267 19.59 8.20 30.28
CA ARG A 267 18.84 9.44 30.48
C ARG A 267 17.34 9.28 30.18
N VAL A 268 16.96 8.54 29.14
CA VAL A 268 15.53 8.24 28.89
C VAL A 268 14.97 7.31 29.97
N ARG A 269 15.72 6.27 30.35
CA ARG A 269 15.34 5.32 31.41
C ARG A 269 15.12 6.00 32.76
N SER A 270 16.02 6.90 33.17
CA SER A 270 15.89 7.68 34.42
C SER A 270 14.78 8.73 34.39
N SER A 271 14.27 9.13 33.21
CA SER A 271 13.15 10.06 33.12
C SER A 271 11.81 9.48 33.57
N GLY A 272 11.65 8.15 33.53
CA GLY A 272 10.38 7.47 33.81
C GLY A 272 9.24 7.74 32.82
N ARG A 273 9.48 8.49 31.72
CA ARG A 273 8.44 8.95 30.78
C ARG A 273 8.13 8.00 29.63
N ILE A 274 9.06 7.09 29.31
CA ILE A 274 8.89 6.07 28.25
C ILE A 274 8.81 4.69 28.90
N SER A 275 7.98 3.80 28.35
CA SER A 275 7.83 2.45 28.91
C SER A 275 9.15 1.68 28.79
N ASN A 276 9.47 0.86 29.80
CA ASN A 276 10.70 0.05 29.78
C ASN A 276 10.76 -0.88 28.56
N PHE A 277 9.61 -1.39 28.09
CA PHE A 277 9.51 -2.20 26.88
C PHE A 277 9.98 -1.45 25.62
N ASP A 278 9.55 -0.19 25.45
CA ASP A 278 9.94 0.62 24.29
C ASP A 278 11.44 1.00 24.34
N ILE A 279 12.03 1.09 25.54
CA ILE A 279 13.49 1.26 25.75
C ILE A 279 14.24 -0.04 25.42
N LEU A 280 13.75 -1.21 25.86
CA LEU A 280 14.35 -2.51 25.55
C LEU A 280 14.37 -2.77 24.04
N LEU A 281 13.32 -2.36 23.31
CA LEU A 281 13.31 -2.39 21.84
C LEU A 281 14.39 -1.49 21.21
N ALA A 282 14.64 -0.29 21.77
CA ALA A 282 15.76 0.55 21.32
C ALA A 282 17.13 -0.10 21.62
N GLU A 283 17.28 -0.70 22.80
CA GLU A 283 18.48 -1.47 23.17
C GLU A 283 18.67 -2.72 22.30
N ARG A 284 17.59 -3.32 21.78
CA ARG A 284 17.66 -4.42 20.81
C ARG A 284 18.20 -3.97 19.46
N VAL A 285 17.76 -2.81 18.95
CA VAL A 285 18.34 -2.18 17.75
C VAL A 285 19.82 -1.90 17.96
N LEU A 286 20.19 -1.30 19.10
CA LEU A 286 21.59 -1.06 19.47
C LEU A 286 22.43 -2.35 19.52
N GLY A 287 21.90 -3.43 20.09
CA GLY A 287 22.56 -4.73 20.12
C GLY A 287 22.82 -5.30 18.72
N ALA A 288 21.89 -5.11 17.78
CA ALA A 288 22.04 -5.55 16.39
C ALA A 288 23.15 -4.80 15.62
N THR A 289 23.55 -3.60 16.06
CA THR A 289 24.65 -2.83 15.46
C THR A 289 26.05 -3.26 15.91
N GLY A 290 26.17 -4.19 16.86
CA GLY A 290 27.46 -4.57 17.47
C GLY A 290 27.98 -3.56 18.52
N SER A 291 27.55 -2.30 18.48
CA SER A 291 27.89 -1.27 19.47
C SER A 291 27.32 -1.56 20.87
N GLY A 292 26.31 -2.41 20.98
CA GLY A 292 25.74 -2.87 22.26
C GLY A 292 26.33 -4.20 22.74
N ARG A 293 27.10 -4.19 23.83
CA ARG A 293 27.62 -5.41 24.50
C ARG A 293 26.55 -6.25 25.26
N ARG A 294 25.26 -6.10 24.94
CA ARG A 294 24.14 -6.70 25.68
C ARG A 294 23.15 -7.34 24.72
N SER A 295 22.94 -8.64 24.85
CA SER A 295 21.81 -9.34 24.22
C SER A 295 20.53 -9.01 24.98
N THR A 296 19.69 -8.16 24.40
CA THR A 296 18.39 -7.81 24.98
C THR A 296 17.34 -8.83 24.55
N THR A 297 16.70 -9.48 25.53
CA THR A 297 15.50 -10.30 25.33
C THR A 297 14.26 -9.41 25.37
N ILE A 298 13.29 -9.65 24.50
CA ILE A 298 12.05 -8.87 24.39
C ILE A 298 10.88 -9.77 24.78
N GLU A 299 10.35 -9.56 25.98
CA GLU A 299 9.15 -10.24 26.48
C GLU A 299 7.91 -9.38 26.22
N TRP A 300 6.92 -9.93 25.53
CA TRP A 300 5.67 -9.23 25.19
C TRP A 300 4.59 -9.31 26.28
N ASP A 301 4.93 -9.84 27.46
CA ASP A 301 4.02 -9.95 28.59
C ASP A 301 3.44 -8.59 29.00
N ASN A 302 2.12 -8.55 29.20
CA ASN A 302 1.36 -7.35 29.53
C ASN A 302 1.41 -6.24 28.47
N ILE A 303 1.81 -6.55 27.23
CA ILE A 303 1.70 -5.63 26.09
C ILE A 303 0.36 -5.85 25.38
N ASP A 304 -0.51 -4.85 25.48
CA ASP A 304 -1.88 -4.84 24.93
C ASP A 304 -1.95 -4.28 23.49
N ARG A 305 -0.98 -3.45 23.11
CA ARG A 305 -1.03 -2.63 21.89
C ARG A 305 0.29 -2.58 21.14
N LEU A 306 0.20 -2.85 19.83
CA LEU A 306 1.25 -2.60 18.85
C LEU A 306 1.20 -1.12 18.42
N THR A 307 2.15 -0.30 18.91
CA THR A 307 2.32 1.11 18.51
C THR A 307 3.27 1.22 17.30
N SER A 308 3.36 2.38 16.65
CA SER A 308 4.34 2.61 15.57
C SER A 308 5.78 2.31 16.02
N TRP A 309 6.15 2.69 17.24
CA TRP A 309 7.47 2.39 17.81
C TRP A 309 7.69 0.88 17.97
N ARG A 310 6.71 0.19 18.57
CA ARG A 310 6.79 -1.25 18.81
C ARG A 310 6.85 -2.06 17.52
N PHE A 311 6.02 -1.68 16.54
CA PHE A 311 6.07 -2.24 15.19
C PHE A 311 7.45 -1.99 14.55
N GLY A 312 7.85 -0.73 14.41
CA GLY A 312 9.05 -0.35 13.68
C GLY A 312 10.32 -0.99 14.25
N MET A 313 10.50 -0.96 15.58
CA MET A 313 11.69 -1.52 16.21
C MET A 313 11.71 -3.05 16.24
N ALA A 314 10.57 -3.71 16.47
CA ALA A 314 10.51 -5.17 16.45
C ALA A 314 10.74 -5.72 15.04
N THR A 315 10.05 -5.17 14.03
CA THR A 315 10.21 -5.58 12.64
C THR A 315 11.61 -5.26 12.09
N ALA A 316 12.23 -4.14 12.49
CA ALA A 316 13.60 -3.81 12.09
C ALA A 316 14.66 -4.79 12.64
N THR A 317 14.36 -5.50 13.74
CA THR A 317 15.28 -6.40 14.43
C THR A 317 14.85 -7.87 14.38
N ALA A 318 13.88 -8.20 13.51
CA ALA A 318 13.26 -9.51 13.37
C ALA A 318 12.78 -10.11 14.71
N VAL A 319 12.36 -9.27 15.66
CA VAL A 319 11.72 -9.72 16.90
C VAL A 319 10.29 -10.13 16.56
N PRO A 320 9.90 -11.40 16.78
CA PRO A 320 8.57 -11.87 16.41
C PRO A 320 7.51 -11.15 17.24
N VAL A 321 6.50 -10.60 16.55
CA VAL A 321 5.34 -9.96 17.18
C VAL A 321 4.24 -11.02 17.37
N PRO A 322 3.70 -11.19 18.59
CA PRO A 322 2.65 -12.17 18.87
C PRO A 322 1.44 -12.05 17.95
N GLU A 323 0.87 -13.19 17.54
CA GLU A 323 -0.31 -13.26 16.65
C GLU A 323 -1.48 -12.43 17.19
N ALA A 324 -1.78 -12.51 18.49
CA ALA A 324 -2.83 -11.71 19.10
C ALA A 324 -2.66 -10.20 18.85
N LEU A 325 -1.43 -9.68 18.92
CA LEU A 325 -1.13 -8.27 18.65
C LEU A 325 -1.16 -7.94 17.16
N ARG A 326 -0.73 -8.84 16.28
CA ARG A 326 -0.82 -8.66 14.80
C ARG A 326 -2.27 -8.70 14.32
N THR A 327 -3.08 -9.63 14.84
CA THR A 327 -4.52 -9.75 14.55
C THR A 327 -5.30 -8.56 15.09
N ALA A 328 -5.01 -8.09 16.32
CA ALA A 328 -5.64 -6.90 16.90
C ALA A 328 -5.10 -5.55 16.36
N ALA A 329 -4.03 -5.57 15.55
CA ALA A 329 -3.44 -4.35 15.00
C ALA A 329 -4.44 -3.56 14.14
N PRO A 330 -4.43 -2.21 14.20
CA PRO A 330 -5.26 -1.38 13.34
C PRO A 330 -4.84 -1.54 11.87
N ALA A 331 -5.79 -1.30 10.96
CA ALA A 331 -5.63 -1.58 9.53
C ALA A 331 -4.43 -0.88 8.87
N ASN A 332 -4.03 0.30 9.37
CA ASN A 332 -2.83 0.99 8.88
C ASN A 332 -1.55 0.20 9.18
N ILE A 333 -1.42 -0.37 10.39
CA ILE A 333 -0.28 -1.22 10.74
C ILE A 333 -0.32 -2.51 9.93
N LYS A 334 -1.49 -3.11 9.67
CA LYS A 334 -1.60 -4.25 8.75
C LYS A 334 -1.13 -3.93 7.33
N GLY A 335 -1.43 -2.73 6.83
CA GLY A 335 -0.85 -2.21 5.58
C GLY A 335 0.67 -2.12 5.64
N TRP A 336 1.23 -1.56 6.72
CA TRP A 336 2.69 -1.48 6.92
C TRP A 336 3.35 -2.86 7.00
N THR A 337 2.77 -3.81 7.73
CA THR A 337 3.20 -5.21 7.82
C THR A 337 3.36 -5.85 6.45
N VAL A 338 2.41 -5.65 5.54
CA VAL A 338 2.46 -6.23 4.19
C VAL A 338 3.58 -5.64 3.32
N LEU A 339 3.81 -4.32 3.48
CA LEU A 339 4.77 -3.54 2.72
C LEU A 339 6.20 -3.66 3.24
N ALA A 340 6.40 -4.01 4.51
CA ALA A 340 7.71 -4.17 5.12
C ALA A 340 8.36 -5.50 4.68
N PRO A 341 9.48 -5.48 3.92
CA PRO A 341 10.10 -6.70 3.41
C PRO A 341 10.81 -7.53 4.51
N MET A 342 11.12 -6.91 5.65
CA MET A 342 11.76 -7.56 6.81
C MET A 342 10.74 -8.34 7.67
N THR A 343 9.44 -8.21 7.40
CA THR A 343 8.40 -9.01 8.04
C THR A 343 8.40 -10.43 7.46
N ASP A 344 8.22 -11.44 8.33
CA ASP A 344 8.09 -12.84 7.91
C ASP A 344 6.92 -13.04 6.92
N MET A 345 7.06 -14.01 6.02
CA MET A 345 6.12 -14.21 4.92
C MET A 345 4.71 -14.55 5.42
N ALA A 346 4.58 -15.36 6.48
CA ALA A 346 3.30 -15.74 7.05
C ALA A 346 2.52 -14.52 7.58
N SER A 347 3.17 -13.62 8.33
CA SER A 347 2.59 -12.35 8.78
C SER A 347 2.19 -11.43 7.63
N ARG A 348 2.96 -11.42 6.53
CA ARG A 348 2.62 -10.65 5.32
C ARG A 348 1.40 -11.25 4.62
N VAL A 349 1.34 -12.56 4.41
CA VAL A 349 0.17 -13.25 3.86
C VAL A 349 -1.09 -13.02 4.72
N ALA A 350 -0.97 -13.10 6.05
CA ALA A 350 -2.08 -12.86 6.97
C ALA A 350 -2.63 -11.41 6.92
N ALA A 351 -1.76 -10.42 6.66
CA ALA A 351 -2.17 -9.02 6.53
C ALA A 351 -2.71 -8.66 5.13
N ALA A 352 -2.41 -9.46 4.11
CA ALA A 352 -2.70 -9.16 2.71
C ALA A 352 -4.19 -8.98 2.34
N PRO A 353 -5.17 -9.70 2.93
CA PRO A 353 -6.58 -9.45 2.65
C PRO A 353 -7.04 -8.03 3.04
N GLU A 354 -6.60 -7.53 4.20
CA GLU A 354 -6.91 -6.17 4.66
C GLU A 354 -6.28 -5.11 3.73
N ALA A 355 -5.01 -5.33 3.36
CA ALA A 355 -4.25 -4.42 2.50
C ALA A 355 -4.78 -4.38 1.05
N SER A 356 -5.18 -5.52 0.48
CA SER A 356 -5.73 -5.61 -0.88
C SER A 356 -7.15 -5.06 -0.98
N ALA A 357 -8.01 -5.35 0.01
CA ALA A 357 -9.37 -4.82 0.09
C ALA A 357 -9.41 -3.30 0.28
N ARG A 358 -8.38 -2.69 0.88
CA ARG A 358 -8.23 -1.23 1.00
C ARG A 358 -7.48 -0.57 -0.18
N GLY A 359 -6.81 -1.35 -1.02
CA GLY A 359 -6.10 -0.84 -2.20
C GLY A 359 -4.64 -0.46 -1.97
N VAL A 360 -4.09 -0.75 -0.78
CA VAL A 360 -2.64 -0.72 -0.51
C VAL A 360 -1.94 -1.66 -1.50
N LEU A 361 -2.43 -2.90 -1.60
CA LEU A 361 -2.01 -3.85 -2.64
C LEU A 361 -2.89 -3.75 -3.91
N SER A 362 -2.25 -3.82 -5.07
CA SER A 362 -2.91 -4.12 -6.34
C SER A 362 -3.30 -5.60 -6.42
N SER A 363 -4.20 -5.96 -7.35
CA SER A 363 -4.53 -7.37 -7.64
C SER A 363 -3.27 -8.18 -7.95
N GLU A 364 -2.40 -7.63 -8.80
CA GLU A 364 -1.12 -8.23 -9.17
C GLU A 364 -0.17 -8.41 -7.98
N ALA A 365 0.07 -7.35 -7.19
CA ALA A 365 0.95 -7.44 -6.03
C ALA A 365 0.44 -8.45 -4.98
N TYR A 366 -0.88 -8.59 -4.83
CA TYR A 366 -1.46 -9.59 -3.93
C TYR A 366 -1.25 -11.02 -4.46
N VAL A 367 -1.50 -11.27 -5.74
CA VAL A 367 -1.24 -12.59 -6.35
C VAL A 367 0.25 -12.93 -6.32
N SER A 368 1.14 -11.97 -6.62
CA SER A 368 2.59 -12.16 -6.54
C SER A 368 3.06 -12.50 -5.11
N LEU A 369 2.49 -11.86 -4.07
CA LEU A 369 2.79 -12.19 -2.68
C LEU A 369 2.36 -13.63 -2.34
N LEU A 370 1.16 -14.04 -2.74
CA LEU A 370 0.67 -15.41 -2.51
C LEU A 370 1.52 -16.45 -3.27
N SER A 371 1.92 -16.15 -4.51
CA SER A 371 2.80 -17.03 -5.31
C SER A 371 4.20 -17.14 -4.73
N ALA A 372 4.78 -16.04 -4.22
CA ALA A 372 6.07 -16.07 -3.54
C ALA A 372 6.00 -16.91 -2.25
N ALA A 373 4.96 -16.71 -1.44
CA ALA A 373 4.77 -17.46 -0.20
C ALA A 373 4.51 -18.96 -0.41
N ALA A 374 3.79 -19.33 -1.47
CA ALA A 374 3.61 -20.74 -1.85
C ALA A 374 4.84 -21.36 -2.55
N SER A 375 5.91 -20.60 -2.76
CA SER A 375 7.20 -21.07 -3.28
C SER A 375 8.27 -21.23 -2.19
N GLU A 376 7.92 -21.03 -0.92
CA GLU A 376 8.79 -21.39 0.22
C GLU A 376 8.90 -22.92 0.35
N GLU A 377 9.93 -23.40 1.05
CA GLU A 377 10.23 -24.85 1.16
C GLU A 377 9.12 -25.63 1.90
N GLU A 378 8.54 -25.03 2.95
CA GLU A 378 7.44 -25.59 3.73
C GLU A 378 6.28 -24.57 3.85
N PRO A 379 5.47 -24.38 2.80
CA PRO A 379 4.35 -23.44 2.83
C PRO A 379 3.20 -24.02 3.68
N ALA A 380 2.51 -23.17 4.43
CA ALA A 380 1.37 -23.60 5.25
C ALA A 380 0.27 -24.25 4.39
N GLU A 381 -0.30 -25.37 4.85
CA GLU A 381 -1.30 -26.17 4.10
C GLU A 381 -2.48 -25.33 3.58
N ALA A 382 -3.00 -24.41 4.41
CA ALA A 382 -4.08 -23.52 4.02
C ALA A 382 -3.69 -22.54 2.88
N LEU A 383 -2.43 -22.12 2.83
CA LEU A 383 -1.90 -21.29 1.75
C LEU A 383 -1.67 -22.11 0.48
N ALA A 384 -1.15 -23.33 0.60
CA ALA A 384 -1.02 -24.26 -0.53
C ALA A 384 -2.41 -24.49 -1.19
N ALA A 385 -3.41 -24.87 -0.41
CA ALA A 385 -4.79 -25.05 -0.89
C ALA A 385 -5.38 -23.77 -1.53
N GLN A 386 -5.13 -22.59 -0.95
CA GLN A 386 -5.58 -21.32 -1.53
C GLN A 386 -4.91 -21.03 -2.88
N THR A 387 -3.60 -21.27 -3.00
CA THR A 387 -2.87 -21.03 -4.25
C THR A 387 -3.16 -22.06 -5.33
N ASP A 388 -3.48 -23.30 -4.96
CA ASP A 388 -3.98 -24.32 -5.89
C ASP A 388 -5.34 -23.94 -6.48
N GLN A 389 -6.27 -23.44 -5.66
CA GLN A 389 -7.55 -22.90 -6.15
C GLN A 389 -7.33 -21.69 -7.08
N LEU A 390 -6.42 -20.76 -6.73
CA LEU A 390 -6.06 -19.65 -7.61
C LEU A 390 -5.47 -20.17 -8.94
N ARG A 391 -4.58 -21.17 -8.91
CA ARG A 391 -4.03 -21.77 -10.12
C ARG A 391 -5.11 -22.37 -11.01
N ALA A 392 -6.14 -23.00 -10.42
CA ALA A 392 -7.31 -23.49 -11.15
C ALA A 392 -8.15 -22.34 -11.76
N ALA A 393 -8.36 -21.24 -11.04
CA ALA A 393 -9.07 -20.05 -11.56
C ALA A 393 -8.36 -19.41 -12.78
N PHE A 394 -7.03 -19.36 -12.77
CA PHE A 394 -6.22 -18.84 -13.87
C PHE A 394 -6.04 -19.85 -15.02
N GLY A 395 -5.78 -21.12 -14.72
CA GLY A 395 -5.19 -22.09 -15.66
C GLY A 395 -6.04 -23.28 -16.08
N SER A 396 -7.22 -23.52 -15.50
CA SER A 396 -8.07 -24.67 -15.89
C SER A 396 -8.54 -24.56 -17.36
N ALA A 397 -8.53 -25.68 -18.07
CA ALA A 397 -8.77 -25.71 -19.53
C ALA A 397 -10.20 -25.30 -19.94
N ARG A 398 -11.22 -25.62 -19.14
CA ARG A 398 -12.61 -25.20 -19.39
C ARG A 398 -12.92 -23.93 -18.60
N GLY A 399 -13.58 -22.97 -19.26
CA GLY A 399 -14.04 -21.73 -18.60
C GLY A 399 -14.93 -22.00 -17.38
N ALA A 400 -15.80 -23.01 -17.46
CA ALA A 400 -16.63 -23.42 -16.33
C ALA A 400 -15.80 -23.82 -15.09
N ASP A 401 -14.70 -24.57 -15.25
CA ASP A 401 -13.85 -24.96 -14.13
C ASP A 401 -13.13 -23.76 -13.51
N ARG A 402 -12.68 -22.82 -14.36
CA ARG A 402 -12.09 -21.55 -13.91
C ARG A 402 -13.10 -20.73 -13.11
N TYR A 403 -14.36 -20.70 -13.54
CA TYR A 403 -15.42 -19.99 -12.82
C TYR A 403 -15.78 -20.67 -11.50
N THR A 404 -15.95 -22.01 -11.48
CA THR A 404 -16.17 -22.79 -10.24
C THR A 404 -15.03 -22.58 -9.23
N ALA A 405 -13.77 -22.54 -9.69
CA ALA A 405 -12.63 -22.24 -8.82
C ALA A 405 -12.70 -20.82 -8.22
N MET A 406 -13.07 -19.81 -9.03
CA MET A 406 -13.30 -18.45 -8.55
C MET A 406 -14.45 -18.38 -7.52
N GLN A 407 -15.57 -19.06 -7.77
CA GLN A 407 -16.70 -19.15 -6.83
C GLN A 407 -16.28 -19.77 -5.49
N GLY A 408 -15.46 -20.84 -5.51
CA GLY A 408 -14.90 -21.44 -4.30
C GLY A 408 -14.04 -20.46 -3.49
N ILE A 409 -13.18 -19.70 -4.16
CA ILE A 409 -12.33 -18.66 -3.54
C ILE A 409 -13.18 -17.54 -2.92
N TRP A 410 -14.25 -17.10 -3.58
CA TRP A 410 -15.16 -16.08 -3.05
C TRP A 410 -15.99 -16.59 -1.86
N ALA A 411 -16.45 -17.85 -1.91
CA ALA A 411 -17.23 -18.49 -0.85
C ALA A 411 -16.41 -18.76 0.43
N ALA A 412 -15.09 -19.01 0.30
CA ALA A 412 -14.19 -19.21 1.44
C ALA A 412 -14.00 -17.95 2.32
N GLY A 413 -14.37 -16.76 1.83
CA GLY A 413 -14.25 -15.51 2.58
C GLY A 413 -15.25 -15.42 3.74
N THR A 414 -14.78 -15.58 4.99
CA THR A 414 -15.68 -15.53 6.16
C THR A 414 -16.18 -14.12 6.46
N THR A 415 -15.32 -13.11 6.32
CA THR A 415 -15.64 -11.68 6.56
C THR A 415 -15.88 -10.89 5.26
N PRO A 416 -16.59 -9.74 5.29
CA PRO A 416 -16.76 -8.88 4.11
C PRO A 416 -15.44 -8.43 3.48
N VAL A 417 -14.41 -8.19 4.32
CA VAL A 417 -13.05 -7.85 3.86
C VAL A 417 -12.43 -9.02 3.10
N GLN A 418 -12.48 -10.25 3.64
CA GLN A 418 -11.94 -11.44 2.97
C GLN A 418 -12.65 -11.75 1.65
N ARG A 419 -13.99 -11.63 1.59
CA ARG A 419 -14.76 -11.84 0.34
C ARG A 419 -14.35 -10.84 -0.75
N TYR A 420 -14.15 -9.57 -0.38
CA TYR A 420 -13.72 -8.56 -1.34
C TYR A 420 -12.24 -8.73 -1.73
N ALA A 421 -11.37 -9.10 -0.80
CA ALA A 421 -9.98 -9.47 -1.10
C ALA A 421 -9.88 -10.67 -2.07
N ALA A 422 -10.75 -11.67 -1.91
CA ALA A 422 -10.89 -12.80 -2.82
C ALA A 422 -11.30 -12.34 -4.24
N MET A 423 -12.22 -11.37 -4.36
CA MET A 423 -12.54 -10.74 -5.66
C MET A 423 -11.36 -9.95 -6.24
N VAL A 424 -10.51 -9.33 -5.40
CA VAL A 424 -9.29 -8.63 -5.85
C VAL A 424 -8.23 -9.62 -6.35
N SER A 425 -8.01 -10.76 -5.70
CA SER A 425 -7.02 -11.76 -6.16
C SER A 425 -7.45 -12.49 -7.44
N THR A 426 -8.75 -12.72 -7.65
CA THR A 426 -9.27 -13.34 -8.88
C THR A 426 -9.47 -12.35 -10.05
N ALA A 427 -9.27 -11.04 -9.87
CA ALA A 427 -9.68 -10.03 -10.85
C ALA A 427 -9.12 -10.25 -12.28
N ARG A 428 -7.82 -10.59 -12.39
CA ARG A 428 -7.19 -10.90 -13.68
C ARG A 428 -7.67 -12.25 -14.26
N ALA A 429 -7.99 -13.23 -13.41
CA ALA A 429 -8.57 -14.51 -13.83
C ALA A 429 -10.01 -14.33 -14.35
N ALA A 430 -10.80 -13.48 -13.71
CA ALA A 430 -12.14 -13.10 -14.13
C ALA A 430 -12.10 -12.38 -15.49
N ALA A 431 -11.25 -11.35 -15.63
CA ALA A 431 -11.11 -10.59 -16.88
C ALA A 431 -10.68 -11.45 -18.09
N ALA A 432 -9.91 -12.52 -17.83
CA ALA A 432 -9.48 -13.49 -18.84
C ALA A 432 -10.46 -14.67 -19.04
N LEU A 433 -11.69 -14.60 -18.50
CA LEU A 433 -12.71 -15.63 -18.70
C LEU A 433 -13.46 -15.37 -20.03
N PRO A 434 -13.59 -16.36 -20.94
CA PRO A 434 -14.35 -16.17 -22.18
C PRO A 434 -15.83 -15.92 -21.92
N VAL A 435 -16.43 -14.91 -22.57
CA VAL A 435 -17.86 -14.54 -22.42
C VAL A 435 -18.83 -15.69 -22.77
N ARG A 436 -18.39 -16.64 -23.61
CA ARG A 436 -19.12 -17.89 -23.92
C ARG A 436 -19.16 -18.92 -22.78
N THR A 437 -18.68 -18.57 -21.59
CA THR A 437 -18.70 -19.46 -20.42
C THR A 437 -20.07 -19.35 -19.74
N GLU A 438 -20.66 -20.49 -19.41
CA GLU A 438 -21.87 -20.55 -18.59
C GLU A 438 -21.54 -20.12 -17.16
N VAL A 439 -22.15 -19.03 -16.69
CA VAL A 439 -21.85 -18.37 -15.40
C VAL A 439 -23.07 -18.18 -14.49
N GLY A 440 -24.23 -18.72 -14.89
CA GLY A 440 -25.52 -18.49 -14.24
C GLY A 440 -26.17 -17.15 -14.60
N ASP A 441 -27.40 -16.93 -14.14
CA ASP A 441 -28.26 -15.82 -14.59
C ASP A 441 -27.87 -14.45 -14.00
N ASP A 442 -27.13 -14.43 -12.88
CA ASP A 442 -26.69 -13.21 -12.19
C ASP A 442 -25.22 -13.28 -11.73
N PRO A 443 -24.24 -13.21 -12.67
CA PRO A 443 -22.81 -13.38 -12.39
C PRO A 443 -22.16 -12.13 -11.75
N TRP A 444 -22.84 -11.48 -10.80
CA TRP A 444 -22.40 -10.20 -10.24
C TRP A 444 -21.03 -10.25 -9.56
N GLN A 445 -20.65 -11.40 -8.99
CA GLN A 445 -19.33 -11.60 -8.36
C GLN A 445 -18.20 -11.62 -9.39
N LEU A 446 -18.44 -12.18 -10.58
CA LEU A 446 -17.48 -12.17 -11.69
C LEU A 446 -17.19 -10.74 -12.13
N LEU A 447 -18.25 -9.95 -12.32
CA LEU A 447 -18.18 -8.56 -12.74
C LEU A 447 -17.56 -7.69 -11.64
N GLY A 448 -17.95 -7.90 -10.38
CA GLY A 448 -17.35 -7.26 -9.22
C GLY A 448 -15.85 -7.56 -9.08
N SER A 449 -15.42 -8.78 -9.41
CA SER A 449 -14.00 -9.16 -9.45
C SER A 449 -13.25 -8.45 -10.57
N MET A 450 -13.79 -8.40 -11.80
CA MET A 450 -13.20 -7.61 -12.90
C MET A 450 -13.03 -6.13 -12.52
N LEU A 451 -14.09 -5.51 -11.97
CA LEU A 451 -14.09 -4.11 -11.58
C LEU A 451 -13.25 -3.82 -10.32
N ALA A 452 -13.01 -4.80 -9.46
CA ALA A 452 -12.01 -4.69 -8.38
C ALA A 452 -10.57 -4.61 -8.93
N GLY A 453 -10.29 -5.22 -10.08
CA GLY A 453 -9.02 -5.08 -10.81
C GLY A 453 -8.93 -3.87 -11.73
N GLY A 454 -10.06 -3.25 -12.09
CA GLY A 454 -10.12 -2.15 -13.06
C GLY A 454 -10.30 -2.62 -14.51
N PHE A 455 -10.77 -3.85 -14.71
CA PHE A 455 -11.01 -4.44 -16.03
C PHE A 455 -12.43 -4.12 -16.54
N ASP A 456 -12.79 -2.84 -16.63
CA ASP A 456 -14.14 -2.42 -17.02
C ASP A 456 -14.44 -2.61 -18.53
N ASP A 457 -13.42 -2.54 -19.38
CA ASP A 457 -13.48 -2.98 -20.78
C ASP A 457 -13.73 -4.51 -20.94
N ASN A 458 -13.24 -5.34 -20.01
CA ASN A 458 -13.58 -6.77 -20.00
C ASN A 458 -14.99 -7.01 -19.44
N ALA A 459 -15.39 -6.26 -18.41
CA ALA A 459 -16.70 -6.40 -17.78
C ALA A 459 -17.85 -6.06 -18.74
N ILE A 460 -17.73 -4.97 -19.52
CA ILE A 460 -18.78 -4.57 -20.46
C ILE A 460 -19.03 -5.60 -21.58
N ALA A 461 -18.08 -6.50 -21.87
CA ALA A 461 -18.28 -7.57 -22.83
C ALA A 461 -19.37 -8.59 -22.41
N TRP A 462 -19.73 -8.65 -21.12
CA TRP A 462 -20.76 -9.52 -20.57
C TRP A 462 -22.17 -8.92 -20.60
N VAL A 463 -22.36 -7.66 -20.99
CA VAL A 463 -23.69 -7.01 -21.09
C VAL A 463 -24.72 -7.86 -21.88
N PRO A 464 -24.39 -8.54 -23.00
CA PRO A 464 -25.37 -9.34 -23.74
C PRO A 464 -25.87 -10.60 -23.03
N THR A 465 -25.20 -11.07 -21.96
CA THR A 465 -25.55 -12.30 -21.23
C THR A 465 -26.19 -12.02 -19.88
N VAL A 466 -26.41 -10.76 -19.52
CA VAL A 466 -26.85 -10.35 -18.19
C VAL A 466 -28.32 -9.90 -18.24
N THR A 467 -29.13 -10.47 -17.35
CA THR A 467 -30.54 -10.11 -17.19
C THR A 467 -30.68 -8.66 -16.74
N VAL A 468 -31.42 -7.84 -17.50
CA VAL A 468 -31.72 -6.45 -17.12
C VAL A 468 -32.46 -6.44 -15.78
N GLY A 469 -32.08 -5.50 -14.91
CA GLY A 469 -32.59 -5.42 -13.54
C GLY A 469 -31.87 -6.34 -12.54
N SER A 470 -31.00 -7.26 -12.94
CA SER A 470 -30.25 -8.10 -11.98
C SER A 470 -29.13 -7.32 -11.25
N ARG A 471 -28.53 -7.94 -10.22
CA ARG A 471 -27.38 -7.34 -9.51
C ARG A 471 -26.20 -7.12 -10.46
N ALA A 472 -25.93 -8.08 -11.33
CA ALA A 472 -24.94 -8.00 -12.41
C ALA A 472 -25.23 -6.83 -13.36
N TRP A 473 -26.49 -6.61 -13.75
CA TRP A 473 -26.88 -5.45 -14.55
C TRP A 473 -26.60 -4.14 -13.82
N GLY A 474 -26.99 -4.01 -12.55
CA GLY A 474 -26.76 -2.78 -11.78
C GLY A 474 -25.27 -2.44 -11.65
N VAL A 475 -24.43 -3.44 -11.37
CA VAL A 475 -22.96 -3.31 -11.34
C VAL A 475 -22.40 -2.82 -12.67
N LEU A 476 -22.89 -3.36 -13.81
CA LEU A 476 -22.52 -2.88 -15.14
C LEU A 476 -23.08 -1.50 -15.47
N ALA A 477 -24.29 -1.17 -15.01
CA ALA A 477 -24.97 0.09 -15.33
C ALA A 477 -24.19 1.31 -14.79
N VAL A 478 -23.53 1.17 -13.64
CA VAL A 478 -22.60 2.18 -13.10
C VAL A 478 -21.14 1.95 -13.51
N GLY A 479 -20.67 0.71 -13.58
CA GLY A 479 -19.26 0.38 -13.82
C GLY A 479 -18.80 0.52 -15.28
N SER A 480 -19.67 0.23 -16.25
CA SER A 480 -19.29 0.13 -17.68
C SER A 480 -18.71 1.43 -18.25
N PRO A 481 -17.65 1.40 -19.09
CA PRO A 481 -17.03 2.60 -19.69
C PRO A 481 -18.01 3.59 -20.32
N ARG A 482 -19.04 3.06 -21.00
CA ARG A 482 -20.14 3.80 -21.64
C ARG A 482 -21.49 3.49 -20.96
N PRO A 483 -22.49 4.39 -21.04
CA PRO A 483 -23.84 4.11 -20.56
C PRO A 483 -24.45 2.88 -21.24
N LEU A 484 -25.29 2.15 -20.52
CA LEU A 484 -26.06 1.03 -21.08
C LEU A 484 -27.37 1.54 -21.69
N THR A 485 -27.81 0.90 -22.78
CA THR A 485 -29.13 1.15 -23.38
C THR A 485 -30.24 0.64 -22.46
N GLY A 486 -31.32 1.41 -22.28
CA GLY A 486 -32.48 0.97 -21.50
C GLY A 486 -32.40 1.19 -19.99
N THR A 487 -31.41 1.93 -19.48
CA THR A 487 -31.41 2.42 -18.10
C THR A 487 -32.57 3.42 -17.92
N THR A 488 -33.61 3.01 -17.19
CA THR A 488 -34.89 3.71 -17.03
C THR A 488 -35.41 3.52 -15.61
N ALA A 489 -36.43 4.29 -15.19
CA ALA A 489 -37.07 4.10 -13.88
C ALA A 489 -37.52 2.64 -13.65
N GLY A 490 -38.22 2.04 -14.62
CA GLY A 490 -38.71 0.66 -14.50
C GLY A 490 -37.60 -0.40 -14.38
N THR A 491 -36.41 -0.19 -14.96
CA THR A 491 -35.29 -1.12 -14.75
C THR A 491 -34.61 -0.94 -13.39
N ILE A 492 -34.72 0.24 -12.77
CA ILE A 492 -34.31 0.46 -11.36
C ILE A 492 -35.36 -0.14 -10.41
N GLU A 493 -36.66 0.00 -10.70
CA GLU A 493 -37.74 -0.63 -9.95
C GLU A 493 -37.58 -2.15 -9.93
N GLN A 494 -37.35 -2.77 -11.10
CA GLN A 494 -37.06 -4.20 -11.24
C GLN A 494 -35.85 -4.63 -10.40
N PHE A 495 -34.78 -3.83 -10.38
CA PHE A 495 -33.61 -4.08 -9.53
C PHE A 495 -33.97 -4.03 -8.05
N SER A 496 -34.71 -3.00 -7.62
CA SER A 496 -35.11 -2.82 -6.22
C SER A 496 -36.01 -3.94 -5.70
N GLY A 497 -36.86 -4.52 -6.55
CA GLY A 497 -37.67 -5.70 -6.22
C GLY A 497 -36.85 -6.97 -5.95
N SER A 498 -35.55 -6.98 -6.28
CA SER A 498 -34.62 -8.08 -6.04
C SER A 498 -33.52 -7.76 -5.02
N ASP A 499 -33.57 -6.59 -4.38
CA ASP A 499 -32.50 -6.10 -3.51
C ASP A 499 -32.57 -6.70 -2.09
N ASP A 500 -31.71 -7.69 -1.83
CA ASP A 500 -31.55 -8.33 -0.51
C ASP A 500 -30.75 -7.50 0.52
N SER A 501 -30.30 -6.29 0.20
CA SER A 501 -29.54 -5.45 1.13
C SER A 501 -30.42 -4.75 2.17
N ALA A 502 -29.85 -4.50 3.35
CA ALA A 502 -30.54 -3.79 4.42
C ALA A 502 -31.04 -2.42 3.94
N ASP A 503 -32.30 -2.11 4.24
CA ASP A 503 -33.00 -0.88 3.84
C ASP A 503 -32.90 -0.55 2.33
N MET A 504 -32.75 -1.56 1.45
CA MET A 504 -32.53 -1.40 0.00
C MET A 504 -31.31 -0.51 -0.33
N LEU A 505 -30.27 -0.53 0.50
CA LEU A 505 -29.09 0.32 0.37
C LEU A 505 -28.39 0.17 -1.00
N ARG A 506 -28.43 -1.02 -1.60
CA ARG A 506 -27.85 -1.28 -2.92
C ARG A 506 -28.60 -0.54 -4.02
N SER A 507 -29.93 -0.54 -3.98
CA SER A 507 -30.80 0.20 -4.91
C SER A 507 -30.62 1.71 -4.74
N LYS A 508 -30.51 2.17 -3.49
CA LYS A 508 -30.22 3.56 -3.16
C LYS A 508 -28.85 4.00 -3.70
N PHE A 509 -27.83 3.14 -3.64
CA PHE A 509 -26.53 3.38 -4.25
C PHE A 509 -26.53 3.26 -5.78
N LEU A 510 -27.30 2.35 -6.38
CA LEU A 510 -27.48 2.26 -7.83
C LEU A 510 -28.03 3.59 -8.37
N LEU A 511 -29.14 4.06 -7.79
CA LEU A 511 -29.75 5.33 -8.15
C LEU A 511 -28.77 6.50 -7.98
N ALA A 512 -28.11 6.61 -6.83
CA ALA A 512 -27.13 7.66 -6.57
C ALA A 512 -25.96 7.65 -7.56
N GLY A 513 -25.45 6.46 -7.91
CA GLY A 513 -24.39 6.27 -8.89
C GLY A 513 -24.84 6.63 -10.31
N LEU A 514 -26.01 6.17 -10.75
CA LEU A 514 -26.56 6.50 -12.07
C LEU A 514 -26.84 8.00 -12.22
N ALA A 515 -27.47 8.63 -11.23
CA ALA A 515 -27.75 10.06 -11.22
C ALA A 515 -26.46 10.89 -11.17
N GLY A 516 -25.46 10.47 -10.37
CA GLY A 516 -24.16 11.13 -10.29
C GLY A 516 -23.36 11.03 -11.59
N LEU A 517 -23.39 9.87 -12.26
CA LEU A 517 -22.79 9.66 -13.58
C LEU A 517 -23.57 10.39 -14.69
N GLY A 518 -24.84 10.73 -14.49
CA GLY A 518 -25.73 11.29 -15.52
C GLY A 518 -26.17 10.24 -16.53
N ARG A 519 -26.48 9.03 -16.06
CA ARG A 519 -26.92 7.87 -16.86
C ARG A 519 -28.43 7.65 -16.83
N ILE A 520 -29.15 8.52 -16.15
CA ILE A 520 -30.60 8.59 -16.04
C ILE A 520 -31.02 10.06 -16.11
N ASP A 521 -32.19 10.33 -16.67
CA ASP A 521 -32.77 11.67 -16.72
C ASP A 521 -33.24 12.15 -15.33
N ALA A 522 -33.47 13.45 -15.21
CA ALA A 522 -33.77 14.07 -13.91
C ALA A 522 -35.14 13.64 -13.35
N ASP A 523 -36.14 13.41 -14.20
CA ASP A 523 -37.51 13.10 -13.78
C ASP A 523 -37.63 11.64 -13.33
N ALA A 524 -37.01 10.71 -14.06
CA ALA A 524 -36.89 9.31 -13.66
C ALA A 524 -36.03 9.15 -12.40
N ALA A 525 -34.95 9.94 -12.25
CA ALA A 525 -34.16 9.96 -11.03
C ALA A 525 -34.94 10.50 -9.83
N ALA A 526 -35.76 11.54 -10.02
CA ALA A 526 -36.62 12.08 -8.97
C ALA A 526 -37.72 11.10 -8.55
N SER A 527 -38.33 10.39 -9.51
CA SER A 527 -39.34 9.36 -9.23
C SER A 527 -38.75 8.23 -8.40
N ALA A 528 -37.67 7.59 -8.87
CA ALA A 528 -36.99 6.53 -8.13
C ALA A 528 -36.41 6.99 -6.77
N ALA A 529 -36.07 8.28 -6.64
CA ALA A 529 -35.64 8.87 -5.38
C ALA A 529 -36.79 8.99 -4.35
N ASN A 530 -38.01 9.26 -4.81
CA ASN A 530 -39.20 9.25 -3.95
C ASN A 530 -39.53 7.82 -3.51
N ASP A 531 -39.55 6.87 -4.45
CA ASP A 531 -39.91 5.46 -4.18
C ASP A 531 -38.92 4.78 -3.21
N LEU A 532 -37.63 5.13 -3.30
CA LEU A 532 -36.59 4.64 -2.40
C LEU A 532 -36.39 5.53 -1.15
N GLU A 533 -37.19 6.59 -0.95
CA GLU A 533 -37.07 7.54 0.16
C GLU A 533 -35.66 8.20 0.31
N VAL A 534 -35.04 8.62 -0.81
CA VAL A 534 -33.69 9.20 -0.84
C VAL A 534 -33.68 10.66 -1.29
N ASP A 535 -33.35 11.57 -0.37
CA ASP A 535 -32.95 12.94 -0.72
C ASP A 535 -31.52 12.98 -1.29
N LEU A 536 -31.38 12.80 -2.62
CA LEU A 536 -30.11 13.00 -3.34
C LEU A 536 -29.69 14.48 -3.41
N GLY A 537 -30.65 15.40 -3.40
CA GLY A 537 -30.43 16.84 -3.50
C GLY A 537 -29.79 17.44 -2.25
N LYS A 538 -29.88 16.74 -1.12
CA LYS A 538 -29.45 17.12 0.23
C LYS A 538 -28.15 17.94 0.26
N GLN A 539 -28.28 19.18 0.70
CA GLN A 539 -27.15 20.09 0.85
C GLN A 539 -26.64 20.19 2.29
N THR A 540 -25.34 19.99 2.46
CA THR A 540 -24.64 20.12 3.75
C THR A 540 -23.48 21.12 3.61
N ARG A 541 -22.61 21.21 4.63
CA ARG A 541 -21.33 21.93 4.48
C ARG A 541 -20.33 21.15 3.61
N TRP A 542 -20.43 19.82 3.59
CA TRP A 542 -19.54 18.95 2.84
C TRP A 542 -19.92 18.86 1.36
N SER A 543 -21.22 18.70 1.02
CA SER A 543 -21.67 18.63 -0.40
C SER A 543 -21.32 19.91 -1.16
N ARG A 544 -21.53 21.09 -0.52
CA ARG A 544 -21.13 22.38 -1.09
C ARG A 544 -19.61 22.52 -1.23
N ALA A 545 -18.82 21.92 -0.33
CA ALA A 545 -17.36 21.98 -0.44
C ALA A 545 -16.84 21.14 -1.62
N ILE A 546 -17.36 19.91 -1.81
CA ILE A 546 -16.94 19.04 -2.91
C ILE A 546 -17.40 19.56 -4.28
N MET A 547 -18.65 20.05 -4.38
CA MET A 547 -19.13 20.67 -5.62
C MET A 547 -18.37 21.97 -5.95
N ALA A 548 -18.10 22.83 -4.97
CA ALA A 548 -17.28 24.03 -5.22
C ALA A 548 -15.82 23.69 -5.63
N ALA A 549 -15.26 22.57 -5.17
CA ALA A 549 -13.96 22.09 -5.64
C ALA A 549 -14.02 21.56 -7.09
N ALA A 550 -15.13 20.95 -7.49
CA ALA A 550 -15.37 20.55 -8.88
C ALA A 550 -15.55 21.75 -9.82
N GLU A 551 -16.31 22.76 -9.39
CA GLU A 551 -16.47 24.05 -10.11
C GLU A 551 -15.11 24.74 -10.37
N ARG A 552 -14.20 24.70 -9.38
CA ARG A 552 -12.83 25.22 -9.51
C ARG A 552 -11.87 24.29 -10.26
N ARG A 553 -12.33 23.11 -10.69
CA ARG A 553 -11.53 22.06 -11.36
C ARG A 553 -10.30 21.63 -10.55
N GLU A 554 -10.49 21.38 -9.26
CA GLU A 554 -9.43 20.93 -8.33
C GLU A 554 -9.51 19.39 -8.09
N PRO A 555 -9.06 18.51 -9.00
CA PRO A 555 -9.28 17.06 -8.90
C PRO A 555 -8.65 16.41 -7.65
N GLY A 556 -7.54 16.95 -7.15
CA GLY A 556 -6.90 16.52 -5.89
C GLY A 556 -7.71 16.91 -4.65
N MET A 557 -8.31 18.11 -4.67
CA MET A 557 -9.25 18.55 -3.62
C MET A 557 -10.55 17.72 -3.65
N VAL A 558 -11.09 17.43 -4.84
CA VAL A 558 -12.26 16.56 -5.00
C VAL A 558 -11.96 15.14 -4.51
N ALA A 559 -10.80 14.56 -4.85
CA ALA A 559 -10.37 13.26 -4.34
C ALA A 559 -10.28 13.23 -2.79
N LEU A 560 -9.70 14.27 -2.18
CA LEU A 560 -9.62 14.41 -0.73
C LEU A 560 -11.00 14.53 -0.07
N LEU A 561 -11.87 15.37 -0.62
CA LEU A 561 -13.24 15.56 -0.11
C LEU A 561 -14.11 14.31 -0.31
N ALA A 562 -13.95 13.59 -1.42
CA ALA A 562 -14.62 12.32 -1.66
C ALA A 562 -14.21 11.27 -0.63
N ALA A 563 -12.91 11.12 -0.37
CA ALA A 563 -12.42 10.23 0.67
C ALA A 563 -12.97 10.61 2.05
N THR A 564 -13.04 11.91 2.40
CA THR A 564 -13.64 12.33 3.67
C THR A 564 -15.13 11.99 3.81
N GLY A 565 -15.87 12.04 2.70
CA GLY A 565 -17.29 11.68 2.62
C GLY A 565 -17.54 10.16 2.66
N MET A 566 -16.53 9.34 2.41
CA MET A 566 -16.58 7.87 2.44
C MET A 566 -15.83 7.27 3.65
N GLN A 567 -15.60 8.02 4.73
CA GLN A 567 -14.95 7.47 5.92
C GLN A 567 -15.84 6.43 6.62
N GLY A 568 -15.24 5.29 7.00
CA GLY A 568 -15.94 4.16 7.61
C GLY A 568 -16.27 3.04 6.62
N GLU A 569 -17.43 2.42 6.79
CA GLU A 569 -17.92 1.30 5.96
C GLU A 569 -19.06 1.75 5.03
N TRP A 570 -19.30 1.02 3.93
CA TRP A 570 -20.40 1.31 2.99
C TRP A 570 -21.78 1.37 3.68
N SER A 571 -22.01 0.53 4.70
CA SER A 571 -23.22 0.53 5.55
C SER A 571 -23.46 1.86 6.30
N LYS A 572 -22.48 2.77 6.34
CA LYS A 572 -22.53 4.08 6.99
C LYS A 572 -22.39 5.25 6.02
N VAL A 573 -22.17 5.00 4.73
CA VAL A 573 -22.09 6.05 3.70
C VAL A 573 -23.52 6.38 3.23
N PRO A 574 -24.01 7.62 3.38
CA PRO A 574 -25.33 7.97 2.87
C PRO A 574 -25.38 7.95 1.33
N PRO A 575 -26.50 7.54 0.70
CA PRO A 575 -26.63 7.55 -0.76
C PRO A 575 -26.35 8.92 -1.40
N TYR A 576 -26.78 10.01 -0.77
CA TYR A 576 -26.48 11.37 -1.25
C TYR A 576 -24.98 11.72 -1.22
N HIS A 577 -24.16 11.07 -0.37
CA HIS A 577 -22.71 11.22 -0.46
C HIS A 577 -22.18 10.59 -1.75
N LEU A 578 -22.62 9.37 -2.08
CA LEU A 578 -22.19 8.70 -3.32
C LEU A 578 -22.58 9.53 -4.55
N TYR A 579 -23.79 10.09 -4.58
CA TYR A 579 -24.24 10.99 -5.66
C TYR A 579 -23.29 12.19 -5.86
N HIS A 580 -23.05 13.00 -4.81
CA HIS A 580 -22.18 14.19 -4.92
C HIS A 580 -20.72 13.81 -5.26
N ILE A 581 -20.22 12.69 -4.75
CA ILE A 581 -18.87 12.19 -5.05
C ILE A 581 -18.72 11.80 -6.51
N VAL A 582 -19.61 10.94 -7.01
CA VAL A 582 -19.58 10.42 -8.38
C VAL A 582 -19.76 11.58 -9.36
N ARG A 583 -20.67 12.51 -9.06
CA ARG A 583 -20.88 13.73 -9.84
C ARG A 583 -19.63 14.62 -9.89
N ALA A 584 -19.07 14.98 -8.73
CA ALA A 584 -17.92 15.86 -8.65
C ALA A 584 -16.67 15.26 -9.31
N LEU A 585 -16.43 13.96 -9.14
CA LEU A 585 -15.34 13.23 -9.80
C LEU A 585 -15.48 13.24 -11.32
N ARG A 586 -16.69 12.98 -11.85
CA ARG A 586 -16.98 13.10 -13.28
C ARG A 586 -16.73 14.50 -13.81
N GLU A 587 -17.15 15.54 -13.09
CA GLU A 587 -17.00 16.95 -13.47
C GLU A 587 -15.53 17.40 -13.56
N VAL A 588 -14.62 16.80 -12.77
CA VAL A 588 -13.15 17.04 -12.84
C VAL A 588 -12.39 16.03 -13.71
N GLY A 589 -13.08 15.27 -14.57
CA GLY A 589 -12.47 14.32 -15.51
C GLY A 589 -12.08 12.95 -14.93
N LEU A 590 -12.36 12.69 -13.65
CA LEU A 590 -12.09 11.42 -12.96
C LEU A 590 -13.26 10.44 -13.10
N ALA A 591 -13.80 10.33 -14.33
CA ALA A 591 -14.99 9.55 -14.61
C ALA A 591 -14.77 8.03 -14.45
N SER A 592 -13.56 7.52 -14.69
CA SER A 592 -13.15 6.13 -14.43
C SER A 592 -13.33 5.77 -12.96
N GLU A 593 -12.75 6.58 -12.08
CA GLU A 593 -12.77 6.39 -10.63
C GLU A 593 -14.19 6.56 -10.09
N ALA A 594 -14.95 7.52 -10.61
CA ALA A 594 -16.37 7.68 -10.28
C ALA A 594 -17.18 6.40 -10.56
N ARG A 595 -16.99 5.77 -11.72
CA ARG A 595 -17.63 4.48 -12.07
C ARG A 595 -17.18 3.35 -11.13
N MET A 596 -15.87 3.24 -10.88
CA MET A 596 -15.33 2.15 -10.07
C MET A 596 -15.77 2.26 -8.59
N ILE A 597 -15.84 3.48 -8.04
CA ILE A 597 -16.39 3.73 -6.69
C ILE A 597 -17.88 3.37 -6.64
N ALA A 598 -18.68 3.76 -7.64
CA ALA A 598 -20.10 3.40 -7.71
C ALA A 598 -20.32 1.89 -7.83
N ALA A 599 -19.58 1.21 -8.71
CA ALA A 599 -19.68 -0.25 -8.86
C ALA A 599 -19.25 -0.98 -7.58
N GLU A 600 -18.18 -0.52 -6.92
CA GLU A 600 -17.73 -1.06 -5.65
C GLU A 600 -18.82 -0.96 -4.57
N ALA A 601 -19.58 0.15 -4.52
CA ALA A 601 -20.68 0.31 -3.58
C ALA A 601 -21.72 -0.82 -3.72
N LEU A 602 -22.11 -1.18 -4.96
CA LEU A 602 -23.08 -2.23 -5.24
C LEU A 602 -22.54 -3.65 -4.97
N VAL A 603 -21.23 -3.84 -5.13
CA VAL A 603 -20.55 -5.13 -4.88
C VAL A 603 -20.37 -5.40 -3.39
N ARG A 604 -20.30 -4.36 -2.54
CA ARG A 604 -19.90 -4.47 -1.13
C ARG A 604 -21.03 -4.24 -0.10
N VAL A 605 -22.27 -4.03 -0.55
CA VAL A 605 -23.51 -4.06 0.28
C VAL A 605 -24.43 -5.20 -0.10
#